data_AF-A0A2G1VEG7-F1
#
_entry.id   AF-A0A2G1VEG7-F1
#
_cell.length_a   1.000
_cell.length_b   1.000
_cell.length_c   1.000
_cell.angle_alpha   90.00
_cell.angle_beta   90.00
_cell.angle_gamma   90.00
#
_symmetry.space_group_name_H-M   'P 1'
#
loop_
_entity.id
_entity.type
_entity.pdbx_description
1 polymer ?
#
loop_
_entity_poly.entity_id
_entity_poly.type
_entity_poly.pdbx_seq_one_letter_code
_entity_poly.pdbx_strand_id
1 'polypeptide(L)'
;MASPKRFIAGAVCPRCAEMDKIMMFTTDDDDQVRECVACGFTDAVSDVEQPANPELETRVNKRKNEDDHTVKQVVFFKASADDGE
;
A
#
# COMPACT_ATOMS: atom_id res chain seq x y z
N MET A 1 18.70 -3.52 22.76
CA MET A 1 19.87 -4.43 22.56
C MET A 1 20.14 -4.45 21.07
N ALA A 2 21.35 -4.09 20.64
CA ALA A 2 21.67 -4.09 19.22
C ALA A 2 21.51 -5.49 18.60
N SER A 3 20.76 -5.60 17.50
CA SER A 3 20.53 -6.86 16.81
C SER A 3 21.56 -7.05 15.69
N PRO A 4 21.97 -8.30 15.37
CA PRO A 4 22.96 -8.54 14.33
C PRO A 4 22.43 -8.10 12.96
N LYS A 5 23.31 -7.52 12.14
CA LYS A 5 22.97 -7.10 10.77
C LYS A 5 22.47 -8.29 9.94
N ARG A 6 21.25 -8.19 9.40
CA ARG A 6 20.62 -9.19 8.55
C ARG A 6 20.37 -8.63 7.16
N PHE A 7 20.53 -9.47 6.15
CA PHE A 7 20.30 -9.08 4.77
C PHE A 7 18.82 -9.16 4.37
N ILE A 8 18.34 -8.24 3.54
CA ILE A 8 16.97 -8.25 3.00
C ILE A 8 17.00 -8.74 1.55
N ALA A 9 16.60 -9.99 1.32
CA ALA A 9 16.52 -10.57 -0.02
C ALA A 9 15.42 -9.91 -0.86
N GLY A 10 15.73 -9.58 -2.12
CA GLY A 10 14.83 -8.93 -3.07
C GLY A 10 14.65 -7.43 -2.86
N ALA A 11 15.30 -6.82 -1.86
CA ALA A 11 15.23 -5.38 -1.64
C ALA A 11 16.11 -4.63 -2.65
N VAL A 12 15.55 -3.60 -3.28
CA VAL A 12 16.28 -2.69 -4.18
C VAL A 12 16.63 -1.41 -3.41
N CYS A 13 17.89 -1.00 -3.46
CA CYS A 13 18.32 0.24 -2.82
C CYS A 13 17.66 1.45 -3.52
N PRO A 14 16.96 2.34 -2.78
CA PRO A 14 16.32 3.52 -3.39
C PRO A 14 17.33 4.56 -3.89
N ARG A 15 18.59 4.51 -3.43
CA ARG A 15 19.63 5.48 -3.79
C ARG A 15 20.48 5.05 -4.99
N CYS A 16 20.90 3.79 -5.07
CA CYS A 16 21.76 3.29 -6.16
C CYS A 16 21.08 2.25 -7.07
N ALA A 17 19.83 1.88 -6.81
CA ALA A 17 19.06 0.89 -7.57
C ALA A 17 19.66 -0.53 -7.61
N GLU A 18 20.68 -0.83 -6.78
CA GLU A 18 21.21 -2.18 -6.67
C GLU A 18 20.26 -3.07 -5.86
N MET A 19 19.98 -4.24 -6.43
CA MET A 19 19.23 -5.30 -5.77
C MET A 19 20.13 -5.99 -4.75
N ASP A 20 19.55 -6.48 -3.66
CA ASP A 20 20.25 -7.38 -2.77
C ASP A 20 21.49 -6.69 -2.14
N LYS A 21 21.31 -5.47 -1.65
CA LYS A 21 22.35 -4.68 -0.96
C LYS A 21 21.90 -4.04 0.35
N ILE A 22 20.66 -4.25 0.78
CA ILE A 22 20.11 -3.66 2.00
C ILE A 22 20.28 -4.63 3.18
N MET A 23 20.85 -4.14 4.26
CA MET A 23 20.94 -4.81 5.55
C MET A 23 20.10 -4.09 6.59
N MET A 24 19.52 -4.83 7.52
CA MET A 24 18.70 -4.32 8.61
C MET A 24 19.30 -4.71 9.96
N PHE A 25 19.28 -3.81 10.92
CA PHE A 25 19.71 -4.03 12.29
C PHE A 25 19.00 -3.08 13.24
N THR A 26 19.03 -3.43 14.52
CA THR A 26 18.54 -2.59 15.60
C THR A 26 19.73 -1.94 16.29
N THR A 27 19.67 -0.64 16.56
CA THR A 27 20.72 0.08 17.31
C THR A 27 20.57 -0.16 18.82
N ASP A 28 21.50 0.35 19.61
CA ASP A 28 21.41 0.31 21.07
C ASP A 28 20.23 1.15 21.61
N ASP A 29 19.83 2.18 20.87
CA ASP A 29 18.69 3.06 21.13
C ASP A 29 17.33 2.44 20.72
N ASP A 30 17.32 1.16 20.35
CA ASP A 30 16.15 0.37 19.90
C ASP A 30 15.57 0.78 18.54
N ASP A 31 16.26 1.65 17.79
CA ASP A 31 15.84 2.05 16.45
C ASP A 31 16.12 0.95 15.41
N GLN A 32 15.13 0.64 14.57
CA GLN A 32 15.34 -0.21 13.39
C GLN A 32 15.92 0.59 12.24
N VAL A 33 17.12 0.22 11.81
CA VAL A 33 17.86 0.90 10.74
C VAL A 33 18.10 -0.07 9.58
N ARG A 34 17.93 0.45 8.36
CA ARG A 34 18.29 -0.20 7.11
C ARG A 34 19.48 0.52 6.47
N GLU A 35 20.48 -0.22 6.04
CA GLU A 35 21.73 0.29 5.45
C GLU A 35 22.05 -0.39 4.12
N CYS A 36 22.44 0.36 3.10
CA CYS A 36 22.95 -0.18 1.84
C CYS A 36 24.47 -0.35 1.89
N VAL A 37 24.96 -1.56 1.65
CA VAL A 37 26.41 -1.86 1.64
C VAL A 37 27.16 -1.29 0.45
N ALA A 38 26.46 -0.94 -0.63
CA ALA A 38 27.10 -0.48 -1.86
C ALA A 38 27.28 1.05 -1.91
N CYS A 39 26.26 1.80 -1.48
CA CYS A 39 26.29 3.28 -1.52
C CYS A 39 26.24 3.96 -0.15
N GLY A 40 26.11 3.20 0.95
CA GLY A 40 26.03 3.74 2.31
C GLY A 40 24.73 4.48 2.60
N PHE A 41 23.65 4.22 1.86
CA PHE A 41 22.31 4.73 2.19
C PHE A 41 21.85 4.20 3.54
N THR A 42 21.37 5.05 4.44
CA THR A 42 20.78 4.66 5.72
C THR A 42 19.36 5.19 5.85
N ASP A 43 18.46 4.37 6.36
CA ASP A 43 17.04 4.67 6.55
C ASP A 43 16.59 4.16 7.91
N ALA A 44 16.12 5.07 8.76
CA ALA A 44 15.56 4.73 10.06
C ALA A 44 14.06 4.46 9.87
N VAL A 45 13.66 3.20 10.05
CA VAL A 45 12.25 2.83 10.06
C VAL A 45 11.78 3.02 11.49
N SER A 46 11.17 4.17 11.77
CA SER A 46 10.42 4.34 13.01
C SER A 46 9.20 3.41 12.94
N ASP A 47 9.01 2.57 13.95
CA ASP A 47 7.82 1.71 14.14
C ASP A 47 6.57 2.53 14.51
N VAL A 48 6.52 3.80 14.09
CA VAL A 48 5.34 4.63 14.24
C VAL A 48 4.30 4.05 13.32
N GLU A 49 3.32 3.36 13.91
CA GLU A 49 2.09 2.94 13.23
C GLU A 49 1.67 4.10 12.31
N GLN A 50 1.73 3.88 11.00
CA GLN A 50 1.16 4.83 10.06
C GLN A 50 -0.27 5.07 10.55
N PRO A 51 -0.68 6.33 10.81
CA PRO A 51 -2.02 6.60 11.30
C PRO A 51 -2.99 5.89 10.37
N ALA A 52 -3.92 5.11 10.94
CA ALA A 52 -4.91 4.35 10.18
C ALA A 52 -5.47 5.28 9.12
N ASN A 53 -5.02 5.12 7.87
CA ASN A 53 -5.28 6.10 6.83
C ASN A 53 -6.78 5.98 6.53
N PRO A 54 -7.62 6.95 6.97
CA PRO A 54 -9.04 6.84 6.73
C PRO A 54 -9.25 6.78 5.22
N GLU A 55 -10.25 6.02 4.77
CA GLU A 55 -10.57 5.93 3.36
C GLU A 55 -10.66 7.33 2.75
N LEU A 56 -9.94 7.56 1.65
CA LEU A 56 -9.93 8.85 0.98
C LEU A 56 -11.37 9.22 0.58
N GLU A 57 -11.80 10.44 0.89
CA GLU A 57 -13.15 10.90 0.54
C GLU A 57 -13.30 10.99 -0.98
N THR A 58 -14.03 10.03 -1.56
CA THR A 58 -14.41 10.05 -2.97
C THR A 58 -15.86 10.51 -3.12
N ARG A 59 -16.29 10.85 -4.34
CA ARG A 59 -17.70 11.19 -4.63
C ARG A 59 -18.67 10.05 -4.20
N VAL A 60 -18.20 8.80 -4.21
CA VAL A 60 -19.01 7.59 -4.02
C VAL A 60 -19.01 7.13 -2.56
N ASN A 61 -17.92 7.34 -1.83
CA ASN A 61 -17.78 6.91 -0.43
C ASN A 61 -18.43 7.85 0.61
N LYS A 62 -19.33 8.74 0.18
CA LYS A 62 -20.02 9.70 1.07
C LYS A 62 -21.22 9.09 1.80
N ARG A 63 -21.72 7.93 1.38
CA ARG A 63 -22.91 7.28 1.94
C ARG A 63 -22.52 5.96 2.57
N LYS A 64 -23.03 5.69 3.78
CA LYS A 64 -22.86 4.41 4.45
C LYS A 64 -23.73 3.35 3.76
N ASN A 65 -23.18 2.16 3.57
CA ASN A 65 -23.88 1.01 2.97
C ASN A 65 -24.78 0.33 4.01
N GLU A 66 -25.62 1.12 4.68
CA GLU A 66 -26.62 0.67 5.65
C GLU A 66 -28.04 0.88 5.09
N ASP A 67 -28.16 1.74 4.07
CA ASP A 67 -29.41 2.07 3.41
C ASP A 67 -29.50 1.38 2.05
N ASP A 68 -30.47 0.48 1.92
CA ASP A 68 -30.99 -0.03 0.64
C ASP A 68 -30.28 -1.26 0.03
N HIS A 69 -30.44 -2.42 0.69
CA HIS A 69 -30.27 -3.74 0.05
C HIS A 69 -31.48 -4.15 -0.82
N THR A 70 -32.36 -3.23 -1.23
CA THR A 70 -33.48 -3.61 -2.11
C THR A 70 -32.96 -3.74 -3.53
N VAL A 71 -32.66 -4.97 -3.93
CA VAL A 71 -32.26 -5.30 -5.31
C VAL A 71 -33.45 -4.99 -6.23
N LYS A 72 -33.46 -3.80 -6.84
CA LYS A 72 -34.42 -3.44 -7.87
C LYS A 72 -33.93 -4.01 -9.20
N GLN A 73 -34.70 -4.92 -9.77
CA GLN A 73 -34.45 -5.45 -11.11
C GLN A 73 -34.46 -4.32 -12.13
N VAL A 74 -33.33 -4.11 -12.82
CA VAL A 74 -33.28 -3.19 -13.96
C VAL A 74 -34.03 -3.82 -15.13
N VAL A 75 -35.11 -3.16 -15.57
CA VAL A 75 -35.83 -3.53 -16.78
C VAL A 75 -35.10 -2.91 -17.97
N PHE A 76 -34.52 -3.75 -18.82
CA PHE A 76 -33.95 -3.31 -20.08
C PHE A 76 -35.09 -3.03 -21.06
N PHE A 77 -35.33 -1.76 -21.37
CA PHE A 77 -36.15 -1.42 -22.52
C PHE A 77 -35.38 -1.80 -23.78
N LYS A 78 -35.83 -2.86 -24.46
CA LYS A 78 -35.32 -3.25 -25.77
C LYS A 78 -35.61 -2.10 -26.72
N ALA A 79 -34.57 -1.45 -27.22
CA ALA A 79 -34.69 -0.43 -28.26
C ALA A 79 -35.42 -1.03 -29.47
N SER A 80 -36.41 -0.27 -29.95
CA SER A 80 -37.34 -0.55 -31.03
C SER A 80 -36.77 -1.47 -32.11
N ALA A 81 -37.33 -2.68 -32.22
CA ALA A 81 -37.17 -3.48 -33.43
C ALA A 81 -38.10 -2.86 -34.49
N ASP A 82 -37.48 -2.03 -35.34
CA ASP A 82 -37.80 -1.76 -36.75
C ASP A 82 -39.21 -2.18 -37.21
N ASP A 83 -40.07 -1.17 -37.42
CA ASP A 83 -41.33 -1.27 -38.16
C ASP A 83 -41.06 -1.80 -39.58
N GLY A 84 -41.54 -3.01 -39.85
CA GLY A 84 -41.59 -3.61 -41.18
C GLY A 84 -42.95 -4.23 -41.46
N GLU A 85 -43.87 -3.43 -42.00
CA GLU A 85 -44.65 -3.67 -43.25
C GLU A 85 -45.66 -2.52 -43.47
#